data_AF-A0A7Z9SDD5-F1
#
_entry.id   AF-A0A7Z9SDD5-F1
#
_cell.length_a   1.000
_cell.length_b   1.000
_cell.length_c   1.000
_cell.angle_alpha   90.00
_cell.angle_beta   90.00
_cell.angle_gamma   90.00
#
_symmetry.space_group_name_H-M   'P 1'
#
loop_
_entity.id
_entity.type
_entity.pdbx_description
1 polymer ?
#
loop_
_entity_poly.entity_id
_entity_poly.type
_entity_poly.pdbx_seq_one_letter_code
_entity_poly.pdbx_strand_id
1 'polypeptide(L)'
;MVAGSSEPLSATLANHNQIPSISQDVTYADTTDLSGKGLTSFLKMATSMSLSSASTDYVTIPPGSLYVDFNITFKMAGIDSIDVTTNNYSMSDGIEMPPMELPEMDMSESGISKMEIYRNVLKNQGAAHNENKLIISDLASTFPFDMNFLMNFQNFSPPPGGDSVKIETVLKNGIEINKTFDLRGYTLQSTDGDNDNDGWPDSAFKSFDLVLDMTIPEQKATIPLDGSPLGEFTMNMRLDQLSFSSIGANLYMEMPAEPTEQEFPAGFTGAIPTEAVFEIIFKNQIRLPIEMIMEFKGYNSLGELTYVPVIIDTIGFPLTSANTDTAMTIIGLSKLGT
;
A
#
# COMPACT_ATOMS: atom_id res chain seq x y z
N MET A 1 -28.64 -2.43 -32.66
CA MET A 1 -30.02 -2.17 -33.14
C MET A 1 -30.97 -2.87 -32.18
N VAL A 2 -31.53 -2.14 -31.22
CA VAL A 2 -32.62 -2.64 -30.36
C VAL A 2 -33.83 -1.79 -30.70
N ALA A 3 -34.75 -2.39 -31.46
CA ALA A 3 -36.06 -1.81 -31.72
C ALA A 3 -36.90 -2.01 -30.45
N GLY A 4 -37.14 -0.93 -29.73
CA GLY A 4 -38.05 -0.87 -28.60
C GLY A 4 -38.86 0.41 -28.70
N SER A 5 -39.90 0.38 -29.52
CA SER A 5 -40.98 1.36 -29.46
C SER A 5 -41.78 1.13 -28.17
N SER A 6 -41.24 1.56 -27.03
CA SER A 6 -42.08 1.76 -25.86
C SER A 6 -42.94 2.99 -26.15
N GLU A 7 -44.26 2.83 -26.12
CA GLU A 7 -45.21 3.95 -26.00
C GLU A 7 -44.62 4.97 -25.00
N PRO A 8 -44.59 6.28 -25.33
CA PRO A 8 -44.04 7.28 -24.43
C PRO A 8 -44.78 7.15 -23.09
N LEU A 9 -44.04 7.10 -21.98
CA LEU A 9 -44.61 7.06 -20.63
C LEU A 9 -45.55 8.26 -20.47
N SER A 10 -46.86 8.04 -20.63
CA SER A 10 -47.89 9.07 -20.55
C SER A 10 -48.34 9.27 -19.11
N ALA A 11 -47.39 9.43 -18.20
CA ALA A 11 -47.68 9.74 -16.81
C ALA A 11 -47.88 11.25 -16.65
N THR A 12 -48.93 11.66 -15.94
CA THR A 12 -49.07 13.04 -15.49
C THR A 12 -47.98 13.33 -14.46
N LEU A 13 -46.97 14.10 -14.86
CA LEU A 13 -45.83 14.46 -14.01
C LEU A 13 -46.18 15.50 -12.94
N ALA A 14 -47.06 16.44 -13.29
CA ALA A 14 -47.55 17.49 -12.42
C ALA A 14 -49.03 17.78 -12.74
N ASN A 15 -49.82 18.09 -11.71
CA ASN A 15 -51.23 18.45 -11.85
C ASN A 15 -51.52 19.68 -11.00
N HIS A 16 -51.72 20.81 -11.67
CA HIS A 16 -51.92 22.13 -11.06
C HIS A 16 -53.37 22.60 -11.17
N ASN A 17 -54.33 21.69 -10.96
CA ASN A 17 -55.76 21.99 -11.00
C ASN A 17 -56.33 22.47 -9.65
N GLN A 18 -55.49 22.89 -8.71
CA GLN A 18 -55.94 23.27 -7.36
C GLN A 18 -56.69 24.59 -7.33
N ILE A 19 -56.45 25.49 -8.29
CA ILE A 19 -57.19 26.74 -8.45
C ILE A 19 -58.05 26.65 -9.72
N PRO A 20 -59.37 26.44 -9.61
CA PRO A 20 -60.25 26.26 -10.77
C PRO A 20 -60.59 27.57 -11.48
N SER A 21 -60.30 28.72 -10.89
CA SER A 21 -60.60 30.04 -11.45
C SER A 21 -59.54 31.06 -11.04
N ILE A 22 -58.97 31.75 -12.03
CA ILE A 22 -58.01 32.84 -11.83
C ILE A 22 -58.71 34.16 -12.17
N SER A 23 -58.79 35.08 -11.22
CA SER A 23 -59.36 36.41 -11.44
C SER A 23 -58.42 37.28 -12.29
N GLN A 24 -58.95 38.35 -12.87
CA GLN A 24 -58.14 39.32 -13.61
C GLN A 24 -56.94 39.82 -12.78
N ASP A 25 -55.79 39.97 -13.44
CA ASP A 25 -54.52 40.44 -12.87
C ASP A 25 -53.93 39.55 -11.76
N VAL A 26 -54.45 38.32 -11.57
CA VAL A 26 -53.90 37.33 -10.64
C VAL A 26 -52.93 36.41 -11.36
N THR A 27 -51.74 36.22 -10.79
CA THR A 27 -50.77 35.21 -11.23
C THR A 27 -50.95 33.93 -10.41
N TYR A 28 -51.15 32.80 -11.08
CA TYR A 28 -51.07 31.47 -10.46
C TYR A 28 -49.69 30.88 -10.70
N ALA A 29 -48.97 30.56 -9.63
CA ALA A 29 -47.66 29.94 -9.67
C ALA A 29 -47.68 28.69 -8.79
N ASP A 30 -47.16 27.59 -9.32
CA ASP A 30 -47.06 26.32 -8.62
C ASP A 30 -45.82 25.57 -9.10
N THR A 31 -45.26 24.72 -8.25
CA THR A 31 -44.02 23.97 -8.49
C THR A 31 -44.24 22.52 -8.10
N THR A 32 -43.80 21.59 -8.95
CA THR A 32 -43.79 20.16 -8.63
C THR A 32 -42.38 19.64 -8.65
N ASP A 33 -41.99 18.91 -7.59
CA ASP A 33 -40.73 18.16 -7.59
C ASP A 33 -40.84 16.95 -8.52
N LEU A 34 -39.91 16.87 -9.47
CA LEU A 34 -39.82 15.80 -10.46
C LEU A 34 -38.72 14.79 -10.13
N SER A 35 -38.12 14.84 -8.93
CA SER A 35 -37.12 13.87 -8.48
C SER A 35 -37.64 12.43 -8.61
N GLY A 36 -36.80 11.53 -9.13
CA GLY A 36 -37.15 10.13 -9.39
C GLY A 36 -38.22 9.90 -10.47
N LYS A 37 -38.73 10.95 -11.14
CA LYS A 37 -39.62 10.80 -12.30
C LYS A 37 -38.78 10.65 -13.56
N GLY A 38 -39.07 9.59 -14.34
CA GLY A 38 -38.45 9.41 -15.65
C GLY A 38 -38.88 10.53 -16.59
N LEU A 39 -37.93 11.38 -16.98
CA LEU A 39 -38.12 12.34 -18.05
C LEU A 39 -37.84 11.65 -19.39
N THR A 40 -38.71 11.86 -20.37
CA THR A 40 -38.48 11.40 -21.75
C THR A 40 -38.00 12.56 -22.61
N SER A 41 -37.66 12.31 -23.87
CA SER A 41 -37.20 13.33 -24.80
C SER A 41 -38.24 14.42 -25.12
N PHE A 42 -39.51 14.25 -24.72
CA PHE A 42 -40.57 15.20 -24.99
C PHE A 42 -41.40 15.49 -23.73
N LEU A 43 -41.70 16.76 -23.51
CA LEU A 43 -42.64 17.22 -22.49
C LEU A 43 -43.94 17.67 -23.17
N LYS A 44 -45.06 17.08 -22.77
CA LYS A 44 -46.39 17.52 -23.23
C LYS A 44 -47.08 18.31 -22.12
N MET A 45 -47.41 19.56 -22.40
CA MET A 45 -48.27 20.37 -21.54
C MET A 45 -49.70 20.33 -22.05
N ALA A 46 -50.65 20.03 -21.17
CA ALA A 46 -52.08 20.11 -21.46
C ALA A 46 -52.67 21.23 -20.61
N THR A 47 -53.41 22.15 -21.25
CA THR A 47 -54.15 23.21 -20.56
C THR A 47 -55.61 23.17 -20.99
N SER A 48 -56.51 23.56 -20.09
CA SER A 48 -57.95 23.61 -20.36
C SER A 48 -58.54 24.83 -19.67
N MET A 49 -58.19 26.01 -20.19
CA MET A 49 -58.69 27.28 -19.67
C MET A 49 -59.99 27.68 -20.38
N SER A 50 -60.94 28.19 -19.62
CA SER A 50 -62.20 28.75 -20.13
C SER A 50 -62.57 30.01 -19.37
N LEU A 51 -63.21 30.96 -20.04
CA LEU A 51 -63.79 32.14 -19.38
C LEU A 51 -65.05 31.73 -18.62
N SER A 52 -65.16 32.14 -17.36
CA SER A 52 -66.40 31.99 -16.59
C SER A 52 -67.50 32.89 -17.15
N SER A 53 -68.75 32.45 -17.07
CA SER A 53 -69.89 33.29 -17.42
C SER A 53 -69.90 34.58 -16.58
N ALA A 54 -70.33 35.68 -17.20
CA ALA A 54 -70.51 36.95 -16.50
C ALA A 54 -71.57 36.81 -15.39
N SER A 55 -71.38 37.52 -14.28
CA SER A 55 -72.36 37.58 -13.18
C SER A 55 -73.58 38.45 -13.49
N THR A 56 -73.59 39.09 -14.66
CA THR A 56 -74.64 39.98 -15.15
C THR A 56 -75.10 39.54 -16.53
N ASP A 57 -76.37 39.81 -16.86
CA ASP A 57 -76.98 39.45 -18.15
C ASP A 57 -76.36 40.20 -19.34
N TYR A 58 -75.52 41.21 -19.08
CA TYR A 58 -74.81 41.99 -20.07
C TYR A 58 -73.40 42.33 -19.60
N VAL A 59 -72.45 42.37 -20.54
CA VAL A 59 -71.06 42.81 -20.32
C VAL A 59 -70.89 44.15 -21.04
N THR A 60 -70.56 45.21 -20.30
CA THR A 60 -70.32 46.53 -20.88
C THR A 60 -68.88 46.63 -21.38
N ILE A 61 -68.70 46.67 -22.70
CA ILE A 61 -67.38 46.84 -23.33
C ILE A 61 -67.12 48.35 -23.49
N PRO A 62 -66.11 48.94 -22.80
CA PRO A 62 -65.74 50.33 -23.01
C PRO A 62 -65.21 50.55 -24.44
N PRO A 63 -65.25 51.78 -24.99
CA PRO A 63 -64.76 52.06 -26.34
C PRO A 63 -63.29 51.63 -26.51
N GLY A 64 -63.03 50.67 -27.41
CA GLY A 64 -61.71 50.07 -27.61
C GLY A 64 -61.80 48.66 -28.19
N SER A 65 -60.66 47.99 -28.36
CA SER A 65 -60.60 46.57 -28.75
C SER A 65 -60.54 45.69 -27.50
N LEU A 66 -61.33 44.60 -27.49
CA LEU A 66 -61.33 43.61 -26.42
C LEU A 66 -60.41 42.45 -26.83
N TYR A 67 -59.38 42.19 -26.03
CA TYR A 67 -58.54 41.01 -26.15
C TYR A 67 -58.47 40.31 -24.79
N VAL A 68 -58.40 38.99 -24.81
CA VAL A 68 -58.10 38.17 -23.65
C VAL A 68 -56.72 37.59 -23.88
N ASP A 69 -55.73 38.16 -23.20
CA ASP A 69 -54.37 37.66 -23.22
C ASP A 69 -54.14 36.75 -22.02
N PHE A 70 -53.53 35.60 -22.26
CA PHE A 70 -53.00 34.74 -21.21
C PHE A 70 -51.54 34.43 -21.52
N ASN A 71 -50.73 34.40 -20.46
CA ASN A 71 -49.32 34.02 -20.55
C ASN A 71 -49.10 32.74 -19.75
N ILE A 72 -48.49 31.74 -20.38
CA ILE A 72 -48.03 30.53 -19.71
C ILE A 72 -46.52 30.55 -19.76
N THR A 73 -45.90 30.68 -18.58
CA THR A 73 -44.44 30.57 -18.43
C THR A 73 -44.12 29.22 -17.82
N PHE A 74 -43.44 28.36 -18.58
CA PHE A 74 -42.87 27.11 -18.08
C PHE A 74 -41.38 27.31 -17.83
N LYS A 75 -40.91 26.97 -16.63
CA LYS A 75 -39.49 27.02 -16.26
C LYS A 75 -39.09 25.69 -15.62
N MET A 76 -38.13 25.00 -16.23
CA MET A 76 -37.41 23.91 -15.58
C MET A 76 -36.28 24.54 -14.75
N ALA A 77 -36.30 24.32 -13.44
CA ALA A 77 -35.34 24.95 -12.52
C ALA A 77 -33.89 24.51 -12.76
N GLY A 78 -33.70 23.35 -13.39
CA GLY A 78 -32.41 22.74 -13.68
C GLY A 78 -32.44 21.24 -13.36
N ILE A 79 -31.29 20.59 -13.49
CA ILE A 79 -31.07 19.24 -12.96
C ILE A 79 -30.17 19.43 -11.74
N ASP A 80 -30.60 18.96 -10.57
CA ASP A 80 -29.86 19.13 -9.32
C ASP A 80 -28.82 18.01 -9.12
N SER A 81 -29.19 16.78 -9.44
CA SER A 81 -28.35 15.61 -9.27
C SER A 81 -28.69 14.51 -10.27
N ILE A 82 -27.83 13.50 -10.35
CA ILE A 82 -28.05 12.28 -11.13
C ILE A 82 -27.86 11.04 -10.25
N ASP A 83 -28.84 10.14 -10.29
CA ASP A 83 -28.71 8.82 -9.69
C ASP A 83 -27.96 7.89 -10.65
N VAL A 84 -26.85 7.35 -10.18
CA VAL A 84 -26.03 6.38 -10.92
C VAL A 84 -26.00 5.06 -10.18
N THR A 85 -25.77 3.98 -10.94
CA THR A 85 -25.38 2.68 -10.37
C THR A 85 -23.92 2.49 -10.70
N THR A 86 -23.07 2.44 -9.68
CA THR A 86 -21.65 2.11 -9.86
C THR A 86 -21.52 0.62 -10.18
N ASN A 87 -20.44 0.24 -10.86
CA ASN A 87 -20.07 -1.16 -11.03
C ASN A 87 -18.89 -1.47 -10.12
N ASN A 88 -18.66 -2.75 -9.82
CA ASN A 88 -17.46 -3.17 -9.12
C ASN A 88 -16.21 -2.82 -9.95
N TYR A 89 -15.40 -1.89 -9.44
CA TYR A 89 -14.23 -1.39 -10.15
C TYR A 89 -13.07 -1.16 -9.19
N SER A 90 -11.93 -1.80 -9.48
CA SER A 90 -10.66 -1.57 -8.79
C SER A 90 -10.02 -0.29 -9.29
N MET A 91 -9.73 0.63 -8.38
CA MET A 91 -8.98 1.85 -8.68
C MET A 91 -7.46 1.62 -8.59
N SER A 92 -7.03 0.50 -8.00
CA SER A 92 -5.61 0.17 -7.80
C SER A 92 -4.95 -0.37 -9.07
N ASP A 93 -5.73 -0.91 -10.02
CA ASP A 93 -5.23 -1.48 -11.28
C ASP A 93 -4.42 -0.48 -12.13
N GLY A 94 -4.58 0.83 -11.89
CA GLY A 94 -3.84 1.89 -12.57
C GLY A 94 -2.74 2.55 -11.74
N ILE A 95 -2.52 2.13 -10.49
CA ILE A 95 -1.57 2.75 -9.56
C ILE A 95 -0.39 1.79 -9.35
N GLU A 96 0.71 2.05 -10.04
CA GLU A 96 1.97 1.34 -9.79
C GLU A 96 2.68 2.00 -8.60
N MET A 97 2.70 1.32 -7.46
CA MET A 97 3.48 1.77 -6.30
C MET A 97 4.93 1.33 -6.45
N PRO A 98 5.92 2.24 -6.34
CA PRO A 98 7.31 1.83 -6.32
C PRO A 98 7.57 0.92 -5.11
N PRO A 99 8.47 -0.07 -5.23
CA PRO A 99 8.85 -0.89 -4.09
C PRO A 99 9.44 -0.01 -3.00
N MET A 100 9.01 -0.24 -1.76
CA MET A 100 9.58 0.40 -0.58
C MET A 100 10.84 -0.37 -0.15
N GLU A 101 11.92 -0.19 -0.91
CA GLU A 101 13.21 -0.82 -0.62
C GLU A 101 13.82 -0.26 0.66
N LEU A 102 14.44 -1.15 1.45
CA LEU A 102 15.31 -0.72 2.52
C LEU A 102 16.59 -0.11 1.92
N PRO A 103 17.11 0.99 2.48
CA PRO A 103 18.42 1.47 2.10
C PRO A 103 19.47 0.40 2.44
N GLU A 104 20.41 0.16 1.52
CA GLU A 104 21.59 -0.63 1.83
C GLU A 104 22.35 0.03 2.99
N MET A 105 22.65 -0.75 4.03
CA MET A 105 23.47 -0.26 5.13
C MET A 105 24.94 -0.33 4.71
N ASP A 106 25.54 0.84 4.48
CA ASP A 106 26.99 0.93 4.26
C ASP A 106 27.73 0.69 5.57
N MET A 107 28.36 -0.47 5.67
CA MET A 107 29.21 -0.87 6.80
C MET A 107 30.65 -1.13 6.35
N SER A 108 31.06 -0.55 5.22
CA SER A 108 32.38 -0.74 4.64
C SER A 108 33.52 -0.32 5.58
N GLU A 109 33.33 0.73 6.39
CA GLU A 109 34.28 1.17 7.41
C GLU A 109 34.56 0.10 8.49
N SER A 110 33.61 -0.82 8.70
CA SER A 110 33.73 -1.96 9.62
C SER A 110 34.22 -3.24 8.94
N GLY A 111 34.60 -3.17 7.65
CA GLY A 111 35.05 -4.31 6.85
C GLY A 111 33.91 -5.22 6.34
N ILE A 112 32.66 -4.82 6.52
CA ILE A 112 31.48 -5.57 6.07
C ILE A 112 31.15 -5.12 4.65
N SER A 113 31.29 -6.03 3.69
CA SER A 113 31.01 -5.79 2.26
C SER A 113 29.52 -5.92 1.94
N LYS A 114 28.78 -6.73 2.71
CA LYS A 114 27.33 -6.91 2.54
C LYS A 114 26.67 -7.34 3.84
N MET A 115 25.46 -6.84 4.10
CA MET A 115 24.61 -7.30 5.19
C MET A 115 23.26 -7.74 4.62
N GLU A 116 22.83 -8.94 4.99
CA GLU A 116 21.53 -9.49 4.62
C GLU A 116 20.70 -9.71 5.87
N ILE A 117 19.64 -8.91 6.05
CA ILE A 117 18.76 -9.02 7.20
C ILE A 117 17.69 -10.07 6.91
N TYR A 118 17.50 -11.04 7.79
CA TYR A 118 16.46 -12.06 7.64
C TYR A 118 15.27 -11.77 8.56
N ARG A 119 15.53 -11.46 9.83
CA ARG A 119 14.47 -11.13 10.80
C ARG A 119 14.96 -10.11 11.82
N ASN A 120 14.11 -9.17 12.14
CA ASN A 120 14.31 -8.24 13.25
C ASN A 120 13.17 -8.40 14.26
N VAL A 121 13.47 -8.20 15.54
CA VAL A 121 12.45 -8.11 16.58
C VAL A 121 12.39 -6.67 17.07
N LEU A 122 11.25 -6.00 16.84
CA LEU A 122 11.04 -4.62 17.26
C LEU A 122 11.05 -4.51 18.78
N LYS A 123 11.77 -3.51 19.29
CA LYS A 123 11.96 -3.29 20.71
C LYS A 123 10.62 -3.06 21.39
N ASN A 124 10.36 -3.85 22.43
CA ASN A 124 9.18 -3.69 23.28
C ASN A 124 9.50 -2.87 24.52
N GLN A 125 10.34 -3.43 25.41
CA GLN A 125 10.73 -2.76 26.66
C GLN A 125 11.76 -1.66 26.41
N GLY A 126 11.53 -0.48 26.97
CA GLY A 126 12.43 0.67 26.84
C GLY A 126 12.44 1.32 25.46
N ALA A 127 11.46 1.03 24.60
CA ALA A 127 11.23 1.79 23.37
C ALA A 127 10.69 3.19 23.71
N ALA A 128 11.12 4.21 22.97
CA ALA A 128 10.62 5.56 23.15
C ALA A 128 9.13 5.67 22.73
N HIS A 129 8.49 6.79 23.09
CA HIS A 129 7.10 7.01 22.72
C HIS A 129 6.89 7.08 21.19
N ASN A 130 7.87 7.60 20.46
CA ASN A 130 7.89 7.80 19.01
C ASN A 130 8.74 6.73 18.29
N GLU A 131 8.78 5.52 18.83
CA GLU A 131 9.44 4.37 18.22
C GLU A 131 8.42 3.26 17.94
N ASN A 132 8.67 2.50 16.88
CA ASN A 132 7.92 1.28 16.51
C ASN A 132 6.42 1.53 16.37
N LYS A 133 6.04 2.60 15.66
CA LYS A 133 4.65 2.92 15.36
C LYS A 133 4.46 3.17 13.87
N LEU A 134 3.41 2.59 13.31
CA LEU A 134 2.88 2.99 12.02
C LEU A 134 1.59 3.78 12.26
N ILE A 135 1.54 5.01 11.76
CA ILE A 135 0.43 5.93 11.95
C ILE A 135 -0.21 6.19 10.60
N ILE A 136 -1.49 5.87 10.51
CA ILE A 136 -2.38 6.24 9.41
C ILE A 136 -3.27 7.35 9.92
N SER A 137 -3.22 8.52 9.27
CA SER A 137 -4.10 9.64 9.56
C SER A 137 -4.82 10.13 8.32
N ASP A 138 -5.93 10.85 8.55
CA ASP A 138 -6.71 11.48 7.48
C ASP A 138 -7.16 10.48 6.40
N LEU A 139 -7.32 9.19 6.75
CA LEU A 139 -7.84 8.18 5.84
C LEU A 139 -9.34 8.42 5.69
N ALA A 140 -9.72 9.06 4.58
CA ALA A 140 -11.08 9.50 4.33
C ALA A 140 -11.41 9.51 2.84
N SER A 141 -12.70 9.48 2.56
CA SER A 141 -13.27 9.66 1.23
C SER A 141 -14.33 10.75 1.29
N THR A 142 -14.36 11.63 0.31
CA THR A 142 -15.45 12.61 0.13
C THR A 142 -16.32 12.30 -1.09
N PHE A 143 -16.09 11.18 -1.76
CA PHE A 143 -16.93 10.71 -2.87
C PHE A 143 -18.39 10.50 -2.41
N PRO A 144 -19.39 10.70 -3.29
CA PRO A 144 -20.81 10.51 -2.98
C PRO A 144 -21.22 9.02 -2.93
N PHE A 145 -20.25 8.12 -2.76
CA PHE A 145 -20.45 6.68 -2.67
C PHE A 145 -19.40 6.04 -1.77
N ASP A 146 -19.73 4.87 -1.21
CA ASP A 146 -18.84 4.12 -0.35
C ASP A 146 -17.69 3.48 -1.15
N MET A 147 -16.50 3.34 -0.57
CA MET A 147 -15.35 2.66 -1.18
C MET A 147 -14.78 1.60 -0.24
N ASN A 148 -14.47 0.42 -0.76
CA ASN A 148 -13.73 -0.59 -0.01
C ASN A 148 -12.24 -0.25 -0.04
N PHE A 149 -11.61 -0.23 1.12
CA PHE A 149 -10.19 0.08 1.29
C PHE A 149 -9.48 -1.09 1.96
N LEU A 150 -8.37 -1.51 1.38
CA LEU A 150 -7.45 -2.51 1.90
C LEU A 150 -6.03 -1.93 1.95
N MET A 151 -5.44 -1.94 3.12
CA MET A 151 -4.00 -1.77 3.34
C MET A 151 -3.53 -2.96 4.17
N ASN A 152 -2.48 -3.65 3.74
CA ASN A 152 -1.93 -4.77 4.48
C ASN A 152 -0.41 -4.83 4.31
N PHE A 153 0.33 -4.48 5.36
CA PHE A 153 1.78 -4.70 5.42
C PHE A 153 2.05 -6.14 5.84
N GLN A 154 2.68 -6.91 4.96
CA GLN A 154 2.86 -8.35 5.16
C GLN A 154 4.13 -8.70 5.95
N ASN A 155 5.13 -7.81 5.98
CA ASN A 155 6.41 -8.07 6.65
C ASN A 155 6.36 -7.98 8.17
N PHE A 156 5.31 -7.34 8.71
CA PHE A 156 5.11 -7.22 10.16
C PHE A 156 4.30 -8.40 10.68
N SER A 157 4.97 -9.30 11.40
CA SER A 157 4.32 -10.42 12.06
C SER A 157 4.10 -10.09 13.55
N PRO A 158 2.85 -10.11 14.05
CA PRO A 158 2.55 -9.76 15.42
C PRO A 158 3.01 -10.83 16.42
N PRO A 159 3.31 -10.44 17.67
CA PRO A 159 3.44 -11.41 18.74
C PRO A 159 2.10 -12.12 19.00
N PRO A 160 2.07 -13.26 19.71
CA PRO A 160 0.84 -13.97 20.04
C PRO A 160 -0.22 -13.05 20.65
N GLY A 161 -1.40 -12.96 20.00
CA GLY A 161 -2.50 -12.08 20.41
C GLY A 161 -2.42 -10.64 19.92
N GLY A 162 -1.41 -10.28 19.12
CA GLY A 162 -1.35 -9.00 18.40
C GLY A 162 -2.12 -9.03 17.08
N ASP A 163 -2.53 -7.86 16.60
CA ASP A 163 -3.26 -7.69 15.36
C ASP A 163 -2.31 -7.59 14.15
N SER A 164 -2.73 -8.07 12.99
CA SER A 164 -2.00 -7.79 11.75
C SER A 164 -1.97 -6.29 11.46
N VAL A 165 -0.91 -5.83 10.79
CA VAL A 165 -0.78 -4.42 10.34
C VAL A 165 -1.63 -4.22 9.08
N LYS A 166 -2.94 -4.29 9.28
CA LYS A 166 -3.96 -4.31 8.23
C LYS A 166 -5.12 -3.38 8.55
N ILE A 167 -5.55 -2.64 7.55
CA ILE A 167 -6.84 -1.92 7.52
C ILE A 167 -7.66 -2.51 6.39
N GLU A 168 -8.80 -3.08 6.73
CA GLU A 168 -9.80 -3.53 5.76
C GLU A 168 -11.14 -2.95 6.19
N THR A 169 -11.62 -1.94 5.48
CA THR A 169 -12.78 -1.16 5.89
C THR A 169 -13.50 -0.54 4.70
N VAL A 170 -14.72 -0.05 4.94
CA VAL A 170 -15.48 0.76 3.99
C VAL A 170 -15.31 2.23 4.35
N LEU A 171 -14.76 3.02 3.44
CA LEU A 171 -14.69 4.47 3.54
C LEU A 171 -16.02 5.05 3.10
N LYS A 172 -16.61 5.86 3.98
CA LYS A 172 -17.87 6.55 3.75
C LYS A 172 -17.65 8.05 3.75
N ASN A 173 -18.47 8.77 2.99
CA ASN A 173 -18.39 10.21 2.91
C ASN A 173 -18.46 10.86 4.31
N GLY A 174 -17.47 11.69 4.62
CA GLY A 174 -17.41 12.44 5.88
C GLY A 174 -16.99 11.63 7.11
N ILE A 175 -16.54 10.37 6.93
CA ILE A 175 -15.97 9.56 8.01
C ILE A 175 -14.46 9.47 7.82
N GLU A 176 -13.74 9.98 8.82
CA GLU A 176 -12.29 9.92 8.90
C GLU A 176 -11.86 8.75 9.80
N ILE A 177 -10.84 8.01 9.34
CA ILE A 177 -10.24 6.90 10.08
C ILE A 177 -8.81 7.26 10.44
N ASN A 178 -8.53 7.25 11.74
CA ASN A 178 -7.18 7.41 12.27
C ASN A 178 -6.78 6.12 12.99
N LYS A 179 -5.64 5.53 12.62
CA LYS A 179 -5.17 4.28 13.20
C LYS A 179 -3.67 4.36 13.48
N THR A 180 -3.32 4.12 14.73
CA THR A 180 -1.94 3.88 15.16
C THR A 180 -1.75 2.40 15.43
N PHE A 181 -0.85 1.76 14.70
CA PHE A 181 -0.35 0.43 14.99
C PHE A 181 0.85 0.56 15.93
N ASP A 182 0.73 0.00 17.13
CA ASP A 182 1.87 -0.18 18.04
C ASP A 182 2.57 -1.49 17.65
N LEU A 183 3.75 -1.36 17.03
CA LEU A 183 4.52 -2.46 16.46
C LEU A 183 5.53 -3.02 17.48
N ARG A 184 5.49 -2.60 18.74
CA ARG A 184 6.40 -3.10 19.78
C ARG A 184 6.27 -4.60 19.95
N GLY A 185 7.40 -5.31 19.86
CA GLY A 185 7.46 -6.77 19.95
C GLY A 185 7.08 -7.51 18.67
N TYR A 186 6.75 -6.81 17.58
CA TYR A 186 6.52 -7.44 16.28
C TYR A 186 7.85 -7.89 15.69
N THR A 187 7.79 -8.93 14.86
CA THR A 187 8.90 -9.30 13.99
C THR A 187 8.76 -8.61 12.64
N LEU A 188 9.86 -8.09 12.12
CA LEU A 188 9.97 -7.53 10.78
C LEU A 188 10.88 -8.44 9.93
N GLN A 189 10.34 -9.04 8.88
CA GLN A 189 11.03 -10.07 8.09
C GLN A 189 10.52 -10.14 6.64
N SER A 190 11.22 -10.90 5.79
CA SER A 190 10.75 -11.24 4.43
C SER A 190 9.40 -11.97 4.48
N THR A 191 8.61 -11.80 3.42
CA THR A 191 7.38 -12.59 3.20
C THR A 191 7.65 -13.94 2.55
N ASP A 192 8.86 -14.14 2.02
CA ASP A 192 9.32 -15.46 1.60
C ASP A 192 9.32 -16.36 2.84
N GLY A 193 8.60 -17.49 2.72
CA GLY A 193 8.36 -18.40 3.82
C GLY A 193 9.62 -19.06 4.37
N ASP A 194 9.39 -19.89 5.37
CA ASP A 194 10.37 -20.82 5.96
C ASP A 194 10.07 -22.21 5.38
N ASN A 195 10.64 -22.54 4.21
CA ASN A 195 10.30 -23.79 3.51
C ASN A 195 11.05 -24.99 4.08
N ASP A 196 12.18 -24.78 4.75
CA ASP A 196 12.97 -25.83 5.39
C ASP A 196 12.63 -26.05 6.88
N ASN A 197 11.74 -25.20 7.41
CA ASN A 197 11.15 -25.26 8.75
C ASN A 197 12.20 -25.10 9.86
N ASP A 198 13.25 -24.31 9.61
CA ASP A 198 14.34 -24.00 10.54
C ASP A 198 14.00 -22.84 11.51
N GLY A 199 12.86 -22.18 11.27
CA GLY A 199 12.36 -21.06 12.04
C GLY A 199 12.75 -19.69 11.48
N TRP A 200 13.45 -19.60 10.35
CA TRP A 200 13.91 -18.38 9.70
C TRP A 200 13.32 -18.23 8.28
N PRO A 201 13.19 -17.00 7.76
CA PRO A 201 12.81 -16.81 6.36
C PRO A 201 13.91 -17.32 5.43
N ASP A 202 13.53 -17.91 4.30
CA ASP A 202 14.48 -18.42 3.30
C ASP A 202 15.21 -17.30 2.54
N SER A 203 14.77 -16.04 2.68
CA SER A 203 15.35 -14.91 1.97
C SER A 203 15.52 -13.68 2.85
N ALA A 204 16.51 -12.87 2.48
CA ALA A 204 16.75 -11.59 3.12
C ALA A 204 15.58 -10.62 2.86
N PHE A 205 15.17 -9.92 3.91
CA PHE A 205 14.25 -8.80 3.86
C PHE A 205 14.88 -7.61 3.12
N LYS A 206 14.34 -7.28 1.94
CA LYS A 206 14.85 -6.21 1.07
C LYS A 206 13.89 -5.04 0.91
N SER A 207 12.58 -5.30 0.97
CA SER A 207 11.54 -4.29 0.74
C SER A 207 10.32 -4.56 1.60
N PHE A 208 9.54 -3.51 1.88
CA PHE A 208 8.21 -3.66 2.45
C PHE A 208 7.19 -4.09 1.38
N ASP A 209 6.61 -5.25 1.59
CA ASP A 209 5.48 -5.82 0.88
C ASP A 209 4.18 -5.25 1.43
N LEU A 210 3.61 -4.33 0.64
CA LEU A 210 2.35 -3.67 0.92
C LEU A 210 1.30 -4.09 -0.12
N VAL A 211 0.22 -4.71 0.34
CA VAL A 211 -0.99 -4.87 -0.46
C VAL A 211 -1.88 -3.66 -0.19
N LEU A 212 -2.00 -2.79 -1.18
CA LEU A 212 -2.90 -1.63 -1.16
C LEU A 212 -3.94 -1.81 -2.26
N ASP A 213 -5.22 -1.76 -1.89
CA ASP A 213 -6.32 -1.82 -2.85
C ASP A 213 -7.47 -0.89 -2.46
N MET A 214 -8.11 -0.34 -3.47
CA MET A 214 -9.26 0.54 -3.37
C MET A 214 -10.27 0.15 -4.43
N THR A 215 -11.45 -0.31 -4.00
CA THR A 215 -12.50 -0.79 -4.91
C THR A 215 -13.79 -0.03 -4.67
N ILE A 216 -14.43 0.42 -5.75
CA ILE A 216 -15.79 0.95 -5.73
C ILE A 216 -16.75 -0.24 -5.86
N PRO A 217 -17.55 -0.58 -4.83
CA PRO A 217 -18.53 -1.64 -4.95
C PRO A 217 -19.73 -1.19 -5.79
N GLU A 218 -20.48 -2.16 -6.34
CA GLU A 218 -21.76 -1.90 -6.99
C GLU A 218 -22.78 -1.37 -5.98
N GLN A 219 -23.23 -0.14 -6.19
CA GLN A 219 -24.19 0.54 -5.33
C GLN A 219 -24.92 1.64 -6.10
N LYS A 220 -26.01 2.14 -5.52
CA LYS A 220 -26.66 3.36 -6.02
C LYS A 220 -26.06 4.58 -5.33
N ALA A 221 -25.74 5.60 -6.11
CA ALA A 221 -25.16 6.84 -5.62
C ALA A 221 -25.83 8.03 -6.32
N THR A 222 -25.97 9.14 -5.60
CA THR A 222 -26.51 10.39 -6.14
C THR A 222 -25.37 11.38 -6.30
N ILE A 223 -25.06 11.75 -7.55
CA ILE A 223 -23.99 12.69 -7.86
C ILE A 223 -24.60 14.09 -8.00
N PRO A 224 -24.15 15.09 -7.22
CA PRO A 224 -24.61 16.47 -7.40
C PRO A 224 -24.09 17.04 -8.72
N LEU A 225 -24.93 17.83 -9.40
CA LEU A 225 -24.60 18.54 -10.65
C LEU A 225 -24.46 20.05 -10.41
N ASP A 226 -23.99 20.43 -9.23
CA ASP A 226 -23.81 21.81 -8.77
C ASP A 226 -22.45 22.42 -9.17
N GLY A 227 -21.58 21.63 -9.82
CA GLY A 227 -20.24 22.03 -10.23
C GLY A 227 -19.17 21.84 -9.15
N SER A 228 -19.51 21.27 -7.99
CA SER A 228 -18.52 20.86 -7.00
C SER A 228 -17.67 19.69 -7.51
N PRO A 229 -16.42 19.54 -7.04
CA PRO A 229 -15.63 18.34 -7.32
C PRO A 229 -16.36 17.08 -6.86
N LEU A 230 -16.24 16.00 -7.62
CA LEU A 230 -16.90 14.71 -7.31
C LEU A 230 -16.48 14.16 -5.94
N GLY A 231 -15.27 14.46 -5.50
CA GLY A 231 -14.71 13.98 -4.25
C GLY A 231 -13.22 13.74 -4.39
N GLU A 232 -12.60 13.48 -3.26
CA GLU A 232 -11.19 13.17 -3.12
C GLU A 232 -11.00 12.03 -2.12
N PHE A 233 -9.88 11.34 -2.28
CA PHE A 233 -9.37 10.39 -1.33
C PHE A 233 -8.12 10.98 -0.67
N THR A 234 -8.06 10.90 0.65
CA THR A 234 -6.90 11.33 1.43
C THR A 234 -6.41 10.18 2.29
N MET A 235 -5.10 10.09 2.45
CA MET A 235 -4.44 9.21 3.42
C MET A 235 -3.03 9.72 3.68
N ASN A 236 -2.70 9.90 4.95
CA ASN A 236 -1.35 10.17 5.41
C ASN A 236 -0.81 8.91 6.10
N MET A 237 0.40 8.50 5.71
CA MET A 237 1.09 7.36 6.29
C MET A 237 2.44 7.81 6.83
N ARG A 238 2.71 7.48 8.09
CA ARG A 238 3.98 7.77 8.74
C ARG A 238 4.47 6.57 9.53
N LEU A 239 5.66 6.10 9.20
CA LEU A 239 6.41 5.14 10.01
C LEU A 239 7.35 5.93 10.92
N ASP A 240 7.14 5.82 12.23
CA ASP A 240 8.05 6.38 13.23
C ASP A 240 9.36 5.56 13.27
N GLN A 241 10.38 6.05 13.99
CA GLN A 241 11.68 5.40 14.06
C GLN A 241 11.56 3.92 14.46
N LEU A 242 12.19 3.03 13.68
CA LEU A 242 12.31 1.62 14.04
C LEU A 242 13.48 1.44 15.02
N SER A 243 13.20 0.76 16.12
CA SER A 243 14.20 0.34 17.10
C SER A 243 14.08 -1.16 17.35
N PHE A 244 15.21 -1.84 17.38
CA PHE A 244 15.27 -3.29 17.42
C PHE A 244 15.78 -3.78 18.78
N SER A 245 15.23 -4.90 19.25
CA SER A 245 15.75 -5.66 20.39
C SER A 245 16.74 -6.74 19.94
N SER A 246 16.54 -7.29 18.74
CA SER A 246 17.47 -8.18 18.06
C SER A 246 17.37 -8.01 16.55
N ILE A 247 18.50 -8.25 15.90
CA ILE A 247 18.66 -8.29 14.44
C ILE A 247 19.30 -9.63 14.12
N GLY A 248 18.64 -10.43 13.29
CA GLY A 248 19.18 -11.64 12.71
C GLY A 248 19.54 -11.39 11.25
N ALA A 249 20.84 -11.45 10.96
CA ALA A 249 21.39 -11.09 9.67
C ALA A 249 22.66 -11.89 9.39
N ASN A 250 22.95 -12.06 8.10
CA ASN A 250 24.26 -12.51 7.63
C ASN A 250 25.14 -11.30 7.34
N LEU A 251 26.38 -11.37 7.82
CA LEU A 251 27.40 -10.35 7.59
C LEU A 251 28.49 -10.96 6.71
N TYR A 252 28.69 -10.38 5.54
CA TYR A 252 29.75 -10.76 4.63
C TYR A 252 30.90 -9.77 4.79
N MET A 253 32.09 -10.31 5.05
CA MET A 253 33.32 -9.53 5.16
C MET A 253 34.32 -10.12 4.19
N GLU A 254 34.91 -9.27 3.37
CA GLU A 254 36.08 -9.65 2.59
C GLU A 254 37.32 -9.42 3.43
N MET A 255 38.11 -10.47 3.65
CA MET A 255 39.38 -10.28 4.34
C MET A 255 40.33 -9.50 3.42
N PRO A 256 40.99 -8.44 3.92
CA PRO A 256 42.00 -7.72 3.15
C PRO A 256 43.15 -8.69 2.85
N ALA A 257 43.28 -9.09 1.60
CA ALA A 257 44.33 -10.00 1.15
C ALA A 257 45.40 -9.19 0.42
N GLU A 258 46.45 -8.80 1.14
CA GLU A 258 47.76 -8.66 0.50
C GLU A 258 48.32 -10.07 0.31
N PRO A 259 48.63 -10.52 -0.92
CA PRO A 259 49.18 -11.85 -1.14
C PRO A 259 50.49 -11.98 -0.37
N THR A 260 50.48 -12.82 0.66
CA THR A 260 51.68 -13.14 1.44
C THR A 260 52.38 -14.32 0.78
N GLU A 261 53.39 -14.01 -0.03
CA GLU A 261 54.28 -15.04 -0.58
C GLU A 261 55.24 -15.50 0.52
N GLN A 262 55.15 -16.78 0.89
CA GLN A 262 56.13 -17.41 1.77
C GLN A 262 57.07 -18.28 0.94
N GLU A 263 58.30 -17.82 0.74
CA GLU A 263 59.35 -18.66 0.17
C GLU A 263 59.73 -19.78 1.14
N PHE A 264 59.93 -20.99 0.63
CA PHE A 264 60.45 -22.09 1.44
C PHE A 264 61.83 -21.73 2.02
N PRO A 265 62.14 -22.10 3.28
CA PRO A 265 63.41 -21.77 3.90
C PRO A 265 64.61 -22.23 3.04
N ALA A 266 65.61 -21.36 2.91
CA ALA A 266 66.84 -21.67 2.19
C ALA A 266 67.52 -22.91 2.81
N GLY A 267 67.49 -24.03 2.08
CA GLY A 267 67.93 -25.35 2.55
C GLY A 267 66.98 -26.49 2.19
N PHE A 268 65.74 -26.18 1.78
CA PHE A 268 64.76 -27.18 1.29
C PHE A 268 64.72 -27.35 -0.24
N THR A 269 65.54 -26.61 -0.99
CA THR A 269 65.62 -26.74 -2.45
C THR A 269 66.18 -28.12 -2.83
N GLY A 270 65.30 -29.05 -3.21
CA GLY A 270 65.64 -30.44 -3.57
C GLY A 270 65.19 -31.50 -2.57
N ALA A 271 64.66 -31.11 -1.41
CA ALA A 271 63.92 -32.03 -0.54
C ALA A 271 62.46 -32.04 -0.99
N ILE A 272 61.97 -33.18 -1.47
CA ILE A 272 60.52 -33.38 -1.65
C ILE A 272 59.99 -33.69 -0.25
N PRO A 273 59.25 -32.79 0.43
CA PRO A 273 58.58 -33.17 1.66
C PRO A 273 57.66 -34.35 1.34
N THR A 274 57.88 -35.50 1.97
CA THR A 274 57.02 -36.66 1.81
C THR A 274 55.59 -36.37 2.30
N GLU A 275 55.46 -35.43 3.25
CA GLU A 275 54.20 -34.92 3.78
C GLU A 275 54.37 -33.43 4.07
N ALA A 276 53.63 -32.57 3.37
CA ALA A 276 53.49 -31.16 3.70
C ALA A 276 52.20 -31.00 4.52
N VAL A 277 52.33 -30.47 5.73
CA VAL A 277 51.20 -30.07 6.57
C VAL A 277 51.29 -28.56 6.75
N PHE A 278 50.20 -27.86 6.43
CA PHE A 278 50.09 -26.43 6.67
C PHE A 278 49.09 -26.20 7.79
N GLU A 279 49.46 -25.42 8.79
CA GLU A 279 48.55 -25.06 9.88
C GLU A 279 48.20 -23.58 9.79
N ILE A 280 46.91 -23.29 9.73
CA ILE A 280 46.39 -21.93 9.84
C ILE A 280 45.87 -21.77 11.26
N ILE A 281 46.44 -20.83 12.00
CA ILE A 281 46.02 -20.52 13.36
C ILE A 281 45.14 -19.28 13.33
N PHE A 282 43.84 -19.47 13.53
CA PHE A 282 42.88 -18.39 13.64
C PHE A 282 42.64 -18.03 15.11
N LYS A 283 42.69 -16.73 15.43
CA LYS A 283 42.36 -16.22 16.77
C LYS A 283 41.12 -15.35 16.66
N ASN A 284 40.03 -15.81 17.25
CA ASN A 284 38.73 -15.15 17.21
C ASN A 284 38.41 -14.50 18.56
N GLN A 285 38.07 -13.21 18.53
CA GLN A 285 37.51 -12.48 19.68
C GLN A 285 36.04 -12.08 19.45
N ILE A 286 35.48 -12.42 18.28
CA ILE A 286 34.09 -12.15 17.92
C ILE A 286 33.23 -13.29 18.44
N ARG A 287 32.22 -12.96 19.24
CA ARG A 287 31.24 -13.92 19.79
C ARG A 287 30.06 -14.12 18.84
N LEU A 288 30.35 -14.35 17.57
CA LEU A 288 29.39 -14.71 16.54
C LEU A 288 29.87 -16.00 15.86
N PRO A 289 28.97 -16.87 15.41
CA PRO A 289 29.32 -17.95 14.51
C PRO A 289 30.00 -17.38 13.25
N ILE A 290 31.11 -17.99 12.84
CA ILE A 290 31.85 -17.60 11.64
C ILE A 290 32.02 -18.85 10.77
N GLU A 291 31.50 -18.75 9.56
CA GLU A 291 31.86 -19.62 8.44
C GLU A 291 32.93 -18.91 7.63
N MET A 292 33.94 -19.66 7.18
CA MET A 292 35.06 -19.10 6.43
C MET A 292 35.35 -19.93 5.20
N ILE A 293 35.40 -19.26 4.06
CA ILE A 293 35.85 -19.83 2.79
C ILE A 293 37.16 -19.16 2.42
N MET A 294 38.22 -19.95 2.29
CA MET A 294 39.54 -19.50 1.86
C MET A 294 39.92 -20.18 0.54
N GLU A 295 40.44 -19.41 -0.41
CA GLU A 295 40.99 -19.94 -1.66
C GLU A 295 42.49 -19.78 -1.69
N PHE A 296 43.23 -20.89 -1.68
CA PHE A 296 44.67 -20.88 -1.86
C PHE A 296 45.05 -21.17 -3.31
N LYS A 297 46.02 -20.41 -3.81
CA LYS A 297 46.64 -20.58 -5.13
C LYS A 297 48.05 -21.11 -4.94
N GLY A 298 48.29 -22.37 -5.30
CA GLY A 298 49.62 -22.98 -5.29
C GLY A 298 50.25 -22.98 -6.68
N TYR A 299 51.52 -22.62 -6.79
CA TYR A 299 52.29 -22.74 -8.03
C TYR A 299 53.31 -23.86 -7.90
N ASN A 300 53.37 -24.76 -8.89
CA ASN A 300 54.43 -25.77 -8.92
C ASN A 300 55.74 -25.18 -9.48
N SER A 301 56.81 -25.98 -9.49
CA SER A 301 58.14 -25.57 -9.97
C SER A 301 58.20 -25.20 -11.46
N LEU A 302 57.13 -25.48 -12.22
CA LEU A 302 56.98 -25.14 -13.64
C LEU A 302 56.09 -23.89 -13.83
N GLY A 303 55.58 -23.29 -12.74
CA GLY A 303 54.69 -22.14 -12.75
C GLY A 303 53.22 -22.47 -13.01
N GLU A 304 52.84 -23.75 -12.97
CA GLU A 304 51.44 -24.15 -13.15
C GLU A 304 50.63 -23.92 -11.87
N LEU A 305 49.46 -23.32 -12.03
CA LEU A 305 48.56 -22.94 -10.95
C LEU A 305 47.65 -24.11 -10.54
N THR A 306 47.55 -24.34 -9.23
CA THR A 306 46.59 -25.25 -8.59
C THR A 306 45.77 -24.48 -7.56
N TYR A 307 44.47 -24.77 -7.51
CA TYR A 307 43.55 -24.19 -6.52
C TYR A 307 43.30 -25.15 -5.38
N VAL A 308 43.37 -24.67 -4.15
CA VAL A 308 43.04 -25.42 -2.94
C VAL A 308 41.97 -24.64 -2.18
N PRO A 309 40.67 -24.93 -2.41
CA PRO A 309 39.60 -24.34 -1.62
C PRO A 309 39.56 -24.99 -0.23
N VAL A 310 39.41 -24.16 0.79
CA VAL A 310 39.29 -24.57 2.19
C VAL A 310 38.00 -23.95 2.72
N ILE A 311 37.02 -24.81 3.00
CA ILE A 311 35.74 -24.43 3.59
C ILE A 311 35.78 -24.82 5.05
N ILE A 312 35.49 -23.87 5.93
CA ILE A 312 35.47 -24.08 7.38
C ILE A 312 34.11 -23.67 7.89
N ASP A 313 33.30 -24.69 8.20
CA ASP A 313 31.91 -24.53 8.63
C ASP A 313 31.80 -23.98 10.06
N THR A 314 32.86 -24.10 10.86
CA THR A 314 32.84 -23.63 12.25
C THR A 314 34.21 -23.20 12.75
N ILE A 315 34.32 -21.91 13.08
CA ILE A 315 35.45 -21.35 13.83
C ILE A 315 35.07 -21.25 15.31
N GLY A 316 36.00 -21.58 16.21
CA GLY A 316 35.80 -21.40 17.64
C GLY A 316 35.54 -19.93 18.00
N PHE A 317 34.65 -19.68 18.96
CA PHE A 317 34.33 -18.33 19.44
C PHE A 317 34.51 -18.22 20.96
N PRO A 318 34.78 -17.02 21.50
CA PRO A 318 34.98 -16.81 22.94
C PRO A 318 33.78 -17.26 23.77
N LEU A 319 34.04 -17.89 24.92
CA LEU A 319 33.00 -18.37 25.82
C LEU A 319 32.39 -17.24 26.66
N THR A 320 33.18 -16.18 26.89
CA THR A 320 32.82 -15.03 27.73
C THR A 320 32.79 -13.73 26.93
N SER A 321 32.18 -12.69 27.51
CA SER A 321 32.16 -11.33 26.94
C SER A 321 33.37 -10.49 27.33
N ALA A 322 34.42 -11.10 27.89
CA ALA A 322 35.63 -10.38 28.29
C ALA A 322 36.50 -10.11 27.05
N ASN A 323 36.97 -8.87 26.89
CA ASN A 323 37.81 -8.46 25.75
C ASN A 323 39.17 -9.19 25.69
N THR A 324 39.50 -9.95 26.73
CA THR A 324 40.71 -10.78 26.84
C THR A 324 40.47 -12.22 26.40
N ASP A 325 39.21 -12.65 26.29
CA ASP A 325 38.85 -14.01 25.91
C ASP A 325 38.97 -14.17 24.39
N THR A 326 39.81 -15.12 23.98
CA THR A 326 40.15 -15.34 22.57
C THR A 326 40.08 -16.84 22.31
N ALA A 327 39.21 -17.23 21.38
CA ALA A 327 39.19 -18.60 20.91
C ALA A 327 40.29 -18.79 19.86
N MET A 328 41.03 -19.89 19.97
CA MET A 328 42.01 -20.29 18.97
C MET A 328 41.46 -21.49 18.21
N THR A 329 41.45 -21.38 16.88
CA THR A 329 41.15 -22.48 15.97
C THR A 329 42.41 -22.81 15.18
N ILE A 330 42.76 -24.08 15.09
CA ILE A 330 43.91 -24.56 14.31
C ILE A 330 43.33 -25.39 13.17
N ILE A 331 43.61 -25.00 11.93
CA ILE A 331 43.18 -25.69 10.72
C ILE A 331 44.40 -26.33 10.08
N GLY A 332 44.45 -27.66 10.04
CA GLY A 332 45.56 -28.41 9.46
C GLY A 332 45.20 -28.88 8.05
N LEU A 333 45.95 -28.44 7.05
CA LEU A 333 45.83 -28.89 5.67
C LEU A 333 46.89 -29.94 5.38
N SER A 334 46.47 -31.09 4.86
CA SER A 334 47.35 -32.18 4.45
C SER A 334 46.96 -32.72 3.08
N LYS A 335 47.78 -33.62 2.53
CA LYS A 335 47.45 -34.37 1.30
C LYS A 335 46.12 -35.14 1.39
N LEU A 336 45.64 -35.43 2.60
CA LEU A 336 44.39 -36.17 2.84
C LEU A 336 43.16 -35.25 2.92
N GLY A 337 43.36 -33.93 2.97
CA GLY A 337 42.28 -32.94 3.15
C GLY A 337 42.55 -31.95 4.30
N THR A 338 41.50 -31.20 4.63
CA THR A 338 41.38 -30.24 5.75
C THR A 338 40.84 -30.93 7.00
#